data_AF-A0A3R0U7C9-F1
#
_entry.id   AF-A0A3R0U7C9-F1
#
_cell.length_a   1.000
_cell.length_b   1.000
_cell.length_c   1.000
_cell.angle_alpha   90.00
_cell.angle_beta   90.00
_cell.angle_gamma   90.00
#
_symmetry.space_group_name_H-M   'P 1'
#
loop_
_entity.id
_entity.type
_entity.pdbx_description
1 polymer ?
#
loop_
_entity_poly.entity_id
_entity_poly.type
_entity_poly.pdbx_seq_one_letter_code
_entity_poly.pdbx_strand_id
1 'polypeptide(L)'
;MSQYLVFQLHGPMASWGVDAPGEVRHSHELPSRSALLGLLAAALGIRRDEEERLNAFNRHYQFLLCASGNPRWARDYHTVQMPKEVRKARYFSRREELQDPELLSALISRRDYYTDAWWMIAVS
;
A
#
# COMPACT_ATOMS: atom_id res chain seq x y z
N MET A 1 26.27 -5.17 22.70
CA MET A 1 24.89 -4.65 22.76
C MET A 1 24.47 -4.32 21.35
N SER A 2 23.33 -4.81 20.90
CA SER A 2 22.79 -4.44 19.58
C SER A 2 22.19 -3.03 19.65
N GLN A 3 22.41 -2.23 18.60
CA GLN A 3 21.77 -0.92 18.46
C GLN A 3 20.44 -1.08 17.74
N TYR A 4 19.41 -0.39 18.21
CA TYR A 4 18.08 -0.41 17.61
C TYR A 4 17.62 1.01 17.31
N LEU A 5 16.98 1.19 16.16
CA LEU A 5 16.18 2.37 15.87
C LEU A 5 14.72 2.05 16.22
N VAL A 6 14.10 2.85 17.08
CA VAL A 6 12.69 2.71 17.46
C VAL A 6 11.88 3.87 16.89
N PHE A 7 10.77 3.56 16.25
CA PHE A 7 9.84 4.56 15.71
C PHE A 7 8.39 4.10 15.83
N GLN A 8 7.47 5.07 15.75
CA GLN A 8 6.04 4.84 15.83
C GLN A 8 5.37 5.13 14.47
N LEU A 9 4.50 4.23 14.04
CA LEU A 9 3.53 4.48 12.99
C LEU A 9 2.18 4.72 13.65
N HIS A 10 1.68 5.95 13.54
CA HIS A 10 0.38 6.34 14.04
C HIS A 10 -0.25 7.30 13.04
N GLY A 11 -1.48 7.02 12.65
CA GLY A 11 -2.24 7.81 11.70
C GLY A 11 -3.73 7.46 11.80
N PRO A 12 -4.60 8.24 11.16
CA PRO A 12 -6.04 8.02 11.24
C PRO A 12 -6.46 6.66 10.63
N MET A 13 -5.73 6.21 9.61
CA MET A 13 -5.96 4.94 8.92
C MET A 13 -4.62 4.34 8.49
N ALA A 14 -4.50 3.01 8.50
CA ALA A 14 -3.39 2.30 7.89
C ALA A 14 -3.87 1.03 7.18
N SER A 15 -3.09 0.57 6.20
CA SER A 15 -3.33 -0.70 5.50
C SER A 15 -2.00 -1.39 5.23
N TRP A 16 -1.88 -2.63 5.71
CA TRP A 16 -0.73 -3.50 5.59
C TRP A 16 -1.08 -4.65 4.65
N GLY A 17 -0.92 -4.38 3.36
CA GLY A 17 -1.43 -5.24 2.29
C GLY A 17 -0.95 -6.69 2.36
N VAL A 18 -1.82 -7.57 1.89
CA VAL A 18 -1.60 -9.03 1.77
C VAL A 18 -1.86 -9.46 0.32
N ASP A 19 -1.68 -10.76 0.04
CA ASP A 19 -2.02 -11.32 -1.26
C ASP A 19 -3.49 -11.04 -1.60
N ALA A 20 -3.71 -10.32 -2.70
CA ALA A 20 -4.99 -9.73 -3.06
C ALA A 20 -5.30 -9.93 -4.55
N PRO A 21 -5.63 -11.16 -4.99
CA PRO A 21 -6.12 -11.40 -6.34
C PRO A 21 -7.51 -10.79 -6.52
N GLY A 22 -7.69 -10.00 -7.58
CA GLY A 22 -8.97 -9.36 -7.92
C GLY A 22 -9.18 -7.98 -7.27
N GLU A 23 -10.44 -7.70 -6.92
CA GLU A 23 -10.92 -6.37 -6.55
C GLU A 23 -10.81 -6.06 -5.05
N VAL A 24 -10.59 -7.09 -4.21
CA VAL A 24 -10.52 -6.93 -2.76
C VAL A 24 -9.07 -6.78 -2.33
N ARG A 25 -8.76 -5.71 -1.61
CA ARG A 25 -7.44 -5.39 -1.03
C ARG A 25 -7.52 -5.59 0.47
N HIS A 26 -7.14 -6.78 0.92
CA HIS A 26 -7.10 -7.12 2.33
C HIS A 26 -5.89 -6.48 3.05
N SER A 27 -5.98 -6.36 4.37
CA SER A 27 -4.94 -5.83 5.24
C SER A 27 -4.73 -6.72 6.46
N HIS A 28 -3.48 -6.99 6.81
CA HIS A 28 -3.14 -7.53 8.13
C HIS A 28 -3.22 -6.46 9.22
N GLU A 29 -3.39 -6.89 10.47
CA GLU A 29 -3.37 -6.04 11.67
C GLU A 29 -1.97 -5.45 11.94
N LEU A 30 -0.92 -6.15 11.52
CA LEU A 30 0.48 -5.75 11.71
C LEU A 30 1.15 -5.39 10.38
N PRO A 31 2.05 -4.39 10.36
CA PRO A 31 2.89 -4.11 9.20
C PRO A 31 3.65 -5.34 8.75
N SER A 32 3.59 -5.62 7.46
CA SER A 32 4.43 -6.65 6.86
C SER A 32 5.89 -6.19 6.76
N ARG A 33 6.81 -7.13 6.64
CA ARG A 33 8.24 -6.83 6.41
C ARG A 33 8.43 -5.98 5.16
N SER A 34 7.71 -6.27 4.07
CA SER A 34 7.79 -5.51 2.82
C SER A 34 7.28 -4.07 2.98
N ALA A 35 6.23 -3.85 3.78
CA ALA A 35 5.74 -2.50 4.07
C ALA A 35 6.78 -1.67 4.84
N LEU A 36 7.40 -2.24 5.88
CA LEU A 36 8.43 -1.55 6.65
C LEU A 36 9.69 -1.26 5.82
N LEU A 37 10.15 -2.23 5.03
CA LEU A 37 11.27 -2.02 4.12
C LEU A 37 10.96 -0.94 3.06
N GLY A 38 9.76 -0.97 2.48
CA GLY A 38 9.32 0.05 1.52
C GLY A 38 9.30 1.45 2.14
N LEU A 39 8.84 1.58 3.39
CA LEU A 39 8.86 2.85 4.12
C LEU A 39 10.28 3.37 4.33
N LEU A 40 11.20 2.52 4.80
CA LEU A 40 12.59 2.92 5.03
C LEU A 40 13.32 3.23 3.72
N ALA A 41 13.10 2.43 2.68
CA ALA A 41 13.66 2.66 1.34
C ALA A 41 13.18 4.01 0.75
N ALA A 42 11.90 4.35 0.95
CA ALA A 42 11.35 5.64 0.54
C ALA A 42 11.99 6.82 1.29
N ALA A 43 12.23 6.68 2.61
CA ALA A 43 12.92 7.69 3.41
C ALA A 43 14.37 7.92 2.96
N LEU A 44 15.01 6.89 2.39
CA LEU A 44 16.37 6.95 1.82
C LEU A 44 16.39 7.33 0.34
N GLY A 45 15.23 7.55 -0.29
CA GLY A 45 15.12 7.92 -1.70
C GLY A 45 15.53 6.82 -2.68
N ILE A 46 15.40 5.54 -2.32
CA ILE A 46 15.66 4.41 -3.23
C ILE A 46 14.46 4.26 -4.17
N ARG A 47 14.69 4.38 -5.47
CA ARG A 47 13.66 4.24 -6.50
C ARG A 47 13.32 2.77 -6.78
N ARG A 48 12.14 2.55 -7.34
CA ARG A 48 11.61 1.21 -7.66
C ARG A 48 12.39 0.47 -8.75
N ASP A 49 13.09 1.19 -9.61
CA ASP A 49 13.91 0.64 -10.69
C ASP A 49 15.36 0.37 -10.27
N GLU A 50 15.77 0.75 -9.07
CA GLU A 50 17.10 0.45 -8.52
C GLU A 50 17.13 -0.97 -7.89
N GLU A 51 16.86 -2.00 -8.69
CA GLU A 51 16.67 -3.38 -8.22
C GLU A 51 17.84 -3.92 -7.38
N GLU A 52 19.09 -3.72 -7.84
CA GLU A 52 20.27 -4.17 -7.11
C GLU A 52 20.40 -3.52 -5.74
N ARG A 53 20.10 -2.22 -5.65
CA ARG A 53 20.17 -1.44 -4.41
C ARG A 53 19.06 -1.86 -3.44
N LEU A 54 17.85 -2.09 -3.94
CA LEU A 54 16.74 -2.64 -3.15
C LEU A 54 17.06 -4.04 -2.62
N ASN A 55 17.60 -4.92 -3.48
CA ASN A 55 17.99 -6.27 -3.09
C ASN A 55 19.09 -6.26 -2.03
N ALA A 56 20.07 -5.35 -2.15
CA ALA A 56 21.07 -5.17 -1.11
C ALA A 56 20.47 -4.66 0.21
N PHE A 57 19.67 -3.61 0.14
CA PHE A 57 19.00 -3.00 1.28
C PHE A 57 18.14 -4.01 2.05
N ASN A 58 17.36 -4.83 1.35
CA ASN A 58 16.40 -5.76 1.94
C ASN A 58 17.02 -6.93 2.72
N ARG A 59 18.34 -7.16 2.67
CA ARG A 59 18.99 -8.31 3.32
C ARG A 59 19.33 -8.11 4.79
N HIS A 60 19.44 -6.88 5.26
CA HIS A 60 20.15 -6.59 6.52
C HIS A 60 19.24 -6.25 7.71
N TYR A 61 17.92 -6.16 7.52
CA TYR A 61 17.01 -5.68 8.56
C TYR A 61 16.20 -6.78 9.22
N GLN A 62 16.13 -6.69 10.54
CA GLN A 62 15.21 -7.41 11.42
C GLN A 62 14.26 -6.44 12.11
N PHE A 63 13.01 -6.87 12.32
CA PHE A 63 11.97 -6.03 12.91
C PHE A 63 11.33 -6.71 14.12
N LEU A 64 11.07 -5.92 15.15
CA LEU A 64 10.21 -6.26 16.28
C LEU A 64 9.05 -5.27 16.31
N LEU A 65 7.84 -5.78 16.53
CA LEU A 65 6.62 -4.98 16.48
C LEU A 65 5.83 -5.10 17.78
N CYS A 66 5.25 -3.98 18.21
CA CYS A 66 4.20 -3.90 19.21
C CYS A 66 3.06 -3.06 18.62
N ALA A 67 1.81 -3.46 18.86
CA ALA A 67 0.65 -2.78 18.29
C ALA A 67 -0.41 -2.50 19.36
N SER A 68 -1.31 -1.56 19.05
CA SER A 68 -2.52 -1.31 19.83
C SER A 68 -3.37 -2.59 19.95
N GLY A 69 -3.90 -2.86 21.15
CA GLY A 69 -4.68 -4.09 21.39
C GLY A 69 -6.08 -4.15 20.78
N ASN A 70 -6.69 -3.00 20.44
CA ASN A 70 -8.06 -2.92 19.92
C ASN A 70 -8.15 -2.00 18.69
N PRO A 71 -7.47 -2.34 17.57
CA PRO A 71 -7.60 -1.56 16.34
C PRO A 71 -9.02 -1.74 15.76
N ARG A 72 -9.57 -0.71 15.12
CA ARG A 72 -10.88 -0.81 14.47
C ARG A 72 -10.70 -1.14 13.00
N TRP A 73 -11.35 -2.21 12.54
CA TRP A 73 -11.33 -2.58 11.14
C TRP A 73 -12.41 -1.84 10.35
N ALA A 74 -12.07 -1.36 9.16
CA ALA A 74 -12.98 -0.71 8.22
C ALA A 74 -12.72 -1.18 6.79
N ARG A 75 -13.79 -1.22 5.98
CA ARG A 75 -13.71 -1.52 4.54
C ARG A 75 -14.24 -0.35 3.72
N ASP A 76 -13.38 0.17 2.86
CA ASP A 76 -13.67 1.22 1.90
C ASP A 76 -14.25 0.63 0.60
N TYR A 77 -15.38 1.17 0.15
CA TYR A 77 -15.95 0.90 -1.17
C TYR A 77 -15.39 1.93 -2.15
N HIS A 78 -14.40 1.51 -2.94
CA HIS A 78 -13.54 2.41 -3.68
C HIS A 78 -13.72 2.24 -5.18
N THR A 79 -14.34 3.22 -5.82
CA THR A 79 -14.61 3.23 -7.26
C THR A 79 -13.55 4.01 -8.03
N VAL A 80 -13.17 3.50 -9.20
CA VAL A 80 -12.36 4.23 -10.18
C VAL A 80 -13.16 4.31 -11.47
N GLN A 81 -13.36 5.52 -11.99
CA GLN A 81 -13.97 5.72 -13.30
C GLN A 81 -13.06 5.10 -14.36
N MET A 82 -13.57 4.12 -15.11
CA MET A 82 -12.83 3.41 -16.15
C MET A 82 -13.73 3.20 -17.37
N PRO A 83 -13.36 3.72 -18.55
CA PRO A 83 -14.09 3.46 -19.78
C PRO A 83 -14.08 1.98 -20.17
N LYS A 84 -15.12 1.53 -20.87
CA LYS A 84 -15.15 0.21 -21.49
C LYS A 84 -14.05 0.11 -22.54
N GLU A 85 -13.45 -1.07 -22.67
CA GLU A 85 -12.43 -1.31 -23.69
C GLU A 85 -13.04 -1.17 -25.09
N VAL A 86 -12.49 -0.25 -25.89
CA VAL A 86 -12.87 -0.07 -27.30
C VAL A 86 -11.74 -0.59 -28.18
N ARG A 87 -12.00 -1.67 -28.91
CA ARG A 87 -11.02 -2.26 -29.83
C ARG A 87 -10.57 -1.24 -30.87
N LYS A 88 -9.26 -1.18 -31.12
CA LYS A 88 -8.60 -0.26 -32.08
C LYS A 88 -8.73 1.23 -31.73
N ALA A 89 -9.27 1.59 -30.58
CA ALA A 89 -9.18 2.97 -30.10
C ALA A 89 -7.79 3.23 -29.53
N ARG A 90 -7.25 4.41 -29.80
CA ARG A 90 -6.02 4.91 -29.20
C ARG A 90 -6.33 6.25 -28.57
N TYR A 91 -6.21 6.31 -27.25
CA TYR A 91 -6.35 7.54 -26.48
C TYR A 91 -4.97 8.11 -26.19
N PHE A 92 -4.79 9.40 -26.36
CA PHE A 92 -3.54 10.12 -26.09
C PHE A 92 -3.52 10.76 -24.69
N SER A 93 -4.68 10.83 -24.03
CA SER A 93 -4.79 11.31 -22.65
C SER A 93 -5.95 10.67 -21.89
N ARG A 94 -5.86 10.65 -20.55
CA ARG A 94 -6.97 10.19 -19.69
C ARG A 94 -8.23 11.02 -19.87
N ARG A 95 -8.07 12.33 -20.18
CA ARG A 95 -9.20 13.21 -20.48
C ARG A 95 -9.97 12.71 -21.70
N GLU A 96 -9.27 12.38 -22.78
CA GLU A 96 -9.87 11.86 -24.02
C GLU A 96 -10.58 10.53 -23.80
N GLU A 97 -9.96 9.61 -23.05
CA GLU A 97 -10.55 8.32 -22.68
C GLU A 97 -11.91 8.48 -21.97
N LEU A 98 -12.06 9.53 -21.16
CA LEU A 98 -13.24 9.80 -20.34
C LEU A 98 -14.28 10.73 -20.99
N GLN A 99 -14.09 11.14 -22.25
CA GLN A 99 -14.97 12.12 -22.90
C GLN A 99 -16.34 11.56 -23.27
N ASP A 100 -16.44 10.27 -23.61
CA ASP A 100 -17.68 9.65 -24.08
C ASP A 100 -18.50 9.07 -22.91
N PRO A 101 -19.64 9.69 -22.54
CA PRO A 101 -20.45 9.24 -21.42
C PRO A 101 -21.04 7.82 -21.61
N GLU A 102 -21.24 7.36 -22.84
CA GLU A 102 -21.78 6.02 -23.14
C GLU A 102 -20.77 4.91 -22.84
N LEU A 103 -19.48 5.25 -22.90
CA LEU A 103 -18.38 4.32 -22.62
C LEU A 103 -17.95 4.32 -21.16
N LEU A 104 -18.39 5.29 -20.37
CA LEU A 104 -18.04 5.39 -18.96
C LEU A 104 -18.55 4.17 -18.17
N SER A 105 -17.64 3.52 -17.45
CA SER A 105 -17.97 2.50 -16.46
C SER A 105 -17.17 2.71 -15.17
N ALA A 106 -17.44 1.90 -14.15
CA ALA A 106 -16.74 1.96 -12.88
C ALA A 106 -16.06 0.63 -12.59
N LEU A 107 -14.76 0.67 -12.31
CA LEU A 107 -14.08 -0.44 -11.65
C LEU A 107 -14.26 -0.26 -10.15
N ILE A 108 -14.73 -1.31 -9.49
CA ILE A 108 -14.99 -1.31 -8.05
C ILE A 108 -13.85 -2.05 -7.37
N SER A 109 -13.34 -1.51 -6.27
CA SER A 109 -12.43 -2.20 -5.37
C SER A 109 -12.93 -2.07 -3.93
N ARG A 110 -12.65 -3.08 -3.11
CA ARG A 110 -12.98 -3.07 -1.67
C ARG A 110 -11.68 -3.11 -0.91
N ARG A 111 -11.38 -2.10 -0.09
CA ARG A 111 -10.06 -1.95 0.53
C ARG A 111 -10.16 -1.93 2.05
N ASP A 112 -9.42 -2.82 2.69
CA ASP A 112 -9.44 -2.99 4.14
C ASP A 112 -8.40 -2.09 4.81
N TYR A 113 -8.80 -1.45 5.91
CA TYR A 113 -7.99 -0.54 6.70
C TYR A 113 -8.18 -0.80 8.19
N TYR A 114 -7.19 -0.41 8.99
CA TYR A 114 -7.29 -0.26 10.43
C TYR A 114 -7.30 1.21 10.81
N THR A 115 -8.21 1.60 11.72
CA THR A 115 -8.34 2.94 12.29
C THR A 115 -8.14 2.89 13.80
N ASP A 116 -7.85 4.05 14.39
CA ASP A 116 -7.55 4.20 15.84
C ASP A 116 -6.45 3.24 16.33
N ALA A 117 -5.47 2.97 15.46
CA ALA A 117 -4.42 1.98 15.69
C ALA A 117 -3.03 2.63 15.65
N TRP A 118 -2.11 2.08 16.43
CA TRP A 118 -0.70 2.47 16.41
C TRP A 118 0.20 1.25 16.43
N TRP A 119 1.39 1.41 15.86
CA TRP A 119 2.44 0.38 15.83
C TRP A 119 3.76 1.00 16.27
N MET A 120 4.45 0.34 17.19
CA MET A 120 5.82 0.65 17.58
C MET A 120 6.75 -0.39 16.97
N ILE A 121 7.78 0.08 16.28
CA ILE A 121 8.71 -0.75 15.52
C ILE A 121 10.09 -0.52 16.06
N ALA A 122 10.80 -1.59 16.38
CA ALA A 122 12.25 -1.58 16.56
C ALA A 122 12.90 -2.28 15.36
N VAL A 123 13.91 -1.64 14.77
CA VAL A 123 14.70 -2.18 13.67
C VAL A 123 16.18 -2.25 14.07
N SER A 124 16.82 -3.35 13.68
CA SER A 124 18.28 -3.59 13.78
C SER A 124 18.83 -4.06 12.45
#